data_AF-A0A928UE67-F1
#
_entry.id   AF-A0A928UE67-F1
#
_cell.length_a   1.000
_cell.length_b   1.000
_cell.length_c   1.000
_cell.angle_alpha   90.00
_cell.angle_beta   90.00
_cell.angle_gamma   90.00
#
_symmetry.space_group_name_H-M   'P 1'
#
loop_
_entity.id
_entity.type
_entity.pdbx_description
1 polymer ?
#
loop_
_entity_poly.entity_id
_entity_poly.type
_entity_poly.pdbx_seq_one_letter_code
_entity_poly.pdbx_strand_id
1 'polypeptide(L)'
;MKLKKGILAGICAMVISGMASIGYGATQQEICKNMWDPFQSMRAVTGLMELTSGQCTQLSKDAAAILAGVKESHDSISVDKNYKVLNDEVAYHAANIDAAAKANDLEEVQVQFRRMTIACRNCHKIYKTEQRLVP
;
A
#
# COMPACT_ATOMS: atom_id res chain seq x y z
N MET A 1 34.96 26.87 -42.54
CA MET A 1 34.09 27.10 -41.35
C MET A 1 32.66 27.15 -41.89
N LYS A 2 31.72 26.22 -41.68
CA LYS A 2 30.99 25.89 -40.44
C LYS A 2 30.05 24.67 -40.71
N LEU A 3 30.57 23.50 -41.11
CA LEU A 3 29.68 22.36 -41.44
C LEU A 3 30.15 20.99 -40.89
N LYS A 4 30.97 20.98 -39.83
CA LYS A 4 31.46 19.71 -39.23
C LYS A 4 31.20 19.55 -37.73
N LYS A 5 30.43 20.47 -37.12
CA LYS A 5 30.14 20.41 -35.66
C LYS A 5 28.67 20.08 -35.32
N GLY A 6 27.81 19.87 -36.31
CA GLY A 6 26.37 19.66 -36.08
C GLY A 6 25.90 18.20 -35.98
N ILE A 7 26.67 17.23 -36.50
CA ILE A 7 26.18 15.84 -36.63
C ILE A 7 26.47 15.02 -35.35
N LEU A 8 27.47 15.40 -34.55
CA LEU A 8 27.82 14.68 -33.33
C LEU A 8 26.91 15.01 -32.13
N ALA A 9 26.18 16.13 -32.18
CA ALA A 9 25.20 16.48 -31.16
C ALA A 9 23.83 15.78 -31.34
N GLY A 10 23.52 15.31 -32.56
CA GLY A 10 22.25 14.65 -32.87
C GLY A 10 22.18 13.18 -32.43
N ILE A 11 23.33 12.49 -32.31
CA ILE A 11 23.36 11.08 -31.92
C ILE A 11 23.32 10.92 -30.39
N CYS A 12 23.89 11.87 -29.63
CA CYS A 12 23.78 11.84 -28.15
C CYS A 12 22.41 12.33 -27.64
N ALA A 13 21.67 13.12 -28.42
CA ALA A 13 20.33 13.57 -28.05
C ALA A 13 19.25 12.49 -28.21
N MET A 14 19.50 11.43 -29.00
CA MET A 14 18.56 10.31 -29.16
C MET A 14 18.73 9.19 -28.12
N VAL A 15 19.71 9.29 -27.21
CA VAL A 15 19.94 8.28 -26.17
C VAL A 15 19.41 8.70 -24.79
N ILE A 16 19.08 9.99 -24.59
CA ILE A 16 18.57 10.49 -23.30
C ILE A 16 17.04 10.44 -23.22
N SER A 17 16.33 10.28 -24.34
CA SER A 17 14.88 10.07 -24.38
C SER A 17 14.44 8.60 -24.28
N GLY A 18 15.39 7.66 -24.09
CA GLY A 18 15.12 6.21 -24.08
C GLY A 18 15.04 5.54 -22.71
N MET A 19 15.24 6.27 -21.60
CA MET A 19 15.11 5.73 -20.24
C MET A 19 14.07 6.48 -19.41
N ALA A 20 13.01 6.98 -20.04
CA ALA A 20 11.72 6.87 -19.38
C ALA A 20 11.26 5.42 -19.59
N SER A 21 11.93 4.47 -18.93
CA SER A 21 11.23 3.26 -18.53
C SER A 21 10.10 3.79 -17.64
N ILE A 22 8.95 4.05 -18.25
CA ILE A 22 7.67 4.03 -17.56
C ILE A 22 7.60 2.59 -17.08
N GLY A 23 8.26 2.33 -15.95
CA GLY A 23 8.02 1.12 -15.20
C GLY A 23 6.52 1.17 -15.00
N TYR A 24 5.80 0.24 -15.61
CA TYR A 24 4.40 0.04 -15.31
C TYR A 24 4.38 -0.18 -13.79
N GLY A 25 4.04 0.87 -13.03
CA GLY A 25 3.87 0.76 -11.59
C GLY A 25 2.83 -0.32 -11.31
N ALA A 26 2.92 -0.98 -10.15
CA ALA A 26 1.95 -2.01 -9.81
C ALA A 26 0.53 -1.42 -9.91
N THR A 27 -0.37 -2.16 -10.55
CA THR A 27 -1.77 -1.78 -10.62
C THR A 27 -2.41 -1.88 -9.24
N GLN A 28 -3.50 -1.15 -8.99
CA GLN A 28 -4.21 -1.25 -7.71
C GLN A 28 -4.62 -2.69 -7.37
N GLN A 29 -4.96 -3.49 -8.39
CA GLN A 29 -5.32 -4.89 -8.20
C GLN A 29 -4.13 -5.71 -7.70
N GLU A 30 -2.92 -5.48 -8.23
CA GLU A 30 -1.70 -6.17 -7.79
C GLU A 30 -1.31 -5.73 -6.37
N ILE A 31 -1.39 -4.43 -6.07
CA ILE A 31 -1.15 -3.89 -4.72
C ILE A 31 -2.12 -4.54 -3.71
N CYS A 32 -3.43 -4.54 -4.01
CA CYS A 32 -4.43 -5.19 -3.15
C CYS A 32 -4.21 -6.71 -2.99
N LYS A 33 -3.78 -7.40 -4.05
CA LYS A 33 -3.42 -8.83 -3.96
C LYS A 33 -2.23 -9.06 -3.02
N ASN A 34 -1.21 -8.22 -3.12
CA ASN A 34 -0.02 -8.31 -2.25
C ASN A 34 -0.34 -7.99 -0.78
N MET A 35 -1.35 -7.15 -0.54
CA MET A 35 -1.84 -6.84 0.81
C MET A 35 -2.75 -7.93 1.41
N TRP A 36 -3.25 -8.87 0.60
CA TRP A 36 -4.22 -9.87 1.05
C TRP A 36 -3.67 -10.81 2.12
N ASP A 37 -2.50 -11.41 1.88
CA ASP A 37 -1.92 -12.38 2.83
C ASP A 37 -1.56 -11.72 4.18
N PRO A 38 -0.91 -10.53 4.23
CA PRO A 38 -0.75 -9.76 5.47
C PRO A 38 -2.08 -9.47 6.18
N PHE A 39 -3.11 -9.07 5.42
CA PHE A 39 -4.42 -8.82 5.99
C PHE A 39 -5.04 -10.08 6.61
N GLN A 40 -4.94 -11.23 5.94
CA GLN A 40 -5.42 -12.51 6.46
C GLN A 40 -4.66 -12.97 7.69
N SER A 41 -3.33 -12.79 7.70
CA SER A 41 -2.47 -13.09 8.83
C SER A 41 -2.87 -12.27 10.07
N MET A 42 -3.06 -10.96 9.92
CA MET A 42 -3.59 -10.11 11.00
C MET A 42 -4.97 -10.56 11.47
N ARG A 43 -5.87 -10.91 10.54
CA ARG A 43 -7.21 -11.39 10.89
C ARG A 43 -7.17 -12.64 11.76
N ALA A 44 -6.28 -13.58 11.46
CA ALA A 44 -6.17 -14.85 12.17
C ALA A 44 -5.79 -14.67 13.66
N VAL A 45 -5.04 -13.61 13.98
CA VAL A 45 -4.58 -13.35 15.36
C VAL A 45 -5.51 -12.43 16.16
N THR A 46 -6.32 -11.62 15.48
CA THR A 46 -7.31 -10.74 16.15
C THR A 46 -8.46 -11.48 16.83
N GLY A 47 -8.61 -12.80 16.62
CA GLY A 47 -9.60 -13.64 17.32
C GLY A 47 -9.08 -14.33 18.58
N LEU A 48 -7.80 -14.10 18.93
CA LEU A 48 -7.17 -14.75 20.08
C LEU A 48 -7.44 -13.99 21.38
N MET A 49 -7.21 -14.67 22.51
CA MET A 49 -7.27 -14.07 23.84
C MET A 49 -5.94 -13.44 24.26
N GLU A 50 -4.82 -13.90 23.68
CA GLU A 50 -3.47 -13.39 23.95
C GLU A 50 -2.62 -13.49 22.68
N LEU A 51 -1.56 -12.67 22.63
CA LEU A 51 -0.54 -12.72 21.58
C LEU A 51 0.80 -13.19 22.16
N THR A 52 1.39 -14.19 21.51
CA THR A 52 2.80 -14.55 21.73
C THR A 52 3.73 -13.49 21.15
N SER A 53 4.96 -13.37 21.64
CA SER A 53 5.97 -12.45 21.08
C SER A 53 6.21 -12.65 19.58
N GLY A 54 6.11 -13.91 19.11
CA GLY A 54 6.20 -14.24 17.69
C GLY A 54 5.03 -13.69 16.88
N GLN A 55 3.81 -13.72 17.44
CA GLN A 55 2.63 -13.13 16.82
C GLN A 55 2.67 -11.60 16.82
N CYS A 56 3.15 -10.95 17.88
CA CYS A 56 3.35 -9.49 17.88
C CYS A 56 4.37 -9.06 16.80
N THR A 57 5.44 -9.84 16.64
CA THR A 57 6.45 -9.62 15.59
C THR A 57 5.84 -9.77 14.20
N GLN A 58 5.02 -10.81 13.99
CA GLN A 58 4.37 -11.02 12.70
C GLN A 58 3.34 -9.92 12.42
N LEU A 59 2.54 -9.51 13.42
CA LEU A 59 1.57 -8.43 13.28
C LEU A 59 2.23 -7.11 12.85
N SER A 60 3.39 -6.79 13.42
CA SER A 60 4.17 -5.59 13.04
C SER A 60 4.66 -5.67 11.59
N LYS A 61 5.09 -6.87 11.13
CA LYS A 61 5.48 -7.08 9.72
C LYS A 61 4.30 -6.95 8.78
N ASP A 62 3.16 -7.50 9.14
CA ASP A 62 1.95 -7.46 8.33
C ASP A 62 1.43 -6.02 8.22
N ALA A 63 1.42 -5.27 9.33
CA ALA A 63 1.07 -3.85 9.34
C ALA A 63 2.03 -3.03 8.45
N ALA A 64 3.33 -3.31 8.50
CA ALA A 64 4.32 -2.67 7.62
C ALA A 64 4.09 -2.98 6.14
N ALA A 65 3.68 -4.21 5.80
CA ALA A 65 3.33 -4.58 4.43
C ALA A 65 2.09 -3.84 3.91
N ILE A 66 1.06 -3.67 4.75
CA ILE A 66 -0.11 -2.85 4.41
C ILE A 66 0.30 -1.39 4.21
N LEU A 67 1.10 -0.82 5.12
CA LEU A 67 1.61 0.55 5.02
C LEU A 67 2.38 0.79 3.71
N ALA A 68 3.24 -0.16 3.33
CA ALA A 68 3.97 -0.09 2.06
C ALA A 68 3.02 -0.13 0.86
N GLY A 69 2.03 -1.03 0.86
CA GLY A 69 1.06 -1.16 -0.23
C GLY A 69 0.19 0.08 -0.40
N VAL A 70 -0.38 0.63 0.68
CA VAL A 70 -1.20 1.84 0.58
C VAL A 70 -0.39 3.09 0.26
N LYS A 71 0.89 3.14 0.65
CA LYS A 71 1.81 4.21 0.24
C LYS A 71 2.12 4.13 -1.25
N GLU A 72 2.40 2.93 -1.77
CA GLU A 72 2.60 2.71 -3.21
C GLU A 72 1.36 3.14 -4.01
N SER A 73 0.17 2.73 -3.57
CA SER A 73 -1.12 3.15 -4.14
C SER A 73 -1.31 4.67 -4.09
N HIS A 74 -1.06 5.29 -2.92
CA HIS A 74 -1.18 6.74 -2.73
C HIS A 74 -0.27 7.55 -3.68
N ASP A 75 0.98 7.11 -3.86
CA ASP A 75 2.00 7.87 -4.59
C ASP A 75 1.97 7.60 -6.10
N SER A 76 1.75 6.35 -6.50
CA SER A 76 1.87 5.93 -7.90
C SER A 76 0.55 5.89 -8.67
N ILE A 77 -0.59 5.76 -7.97
CA ILE A 77 -1.91 5.65 -8.61
C ILE A 77 -2.64 6.98 -8.48
N SER A 78 -2.52 7.78 -9.54
CA SER A 78 -3.13 9.11 -9.62
C SER A 78 -4.61 9.03 -10.00
N VAL A 79 -5.49 8.89 -9.00
CA VAL A 79 -6.96 8.96 -9.18
C VAL A 79 -7.50 10.35 -8.86
N ASP A 80 -7.63 10.69 -7.57
CA ASP A 80 -8.09 11.99 -7.08
C ASP A 80 -7.66 12.19 -5.61
N LYS A 81 -8.07 13.30 -4.99
CA LYS A 81 -7.72 13.62 -3.59
C LYS A 81 -8.40 12.69 -2.57
N ASN A 82 -9.64 12.26 -2.80
CA ASN A 82 -10.35 11.38 -1.89
C ASN A 82 -9.70 9.99 -1.86
N TYR A 83 -9.21 9.53 -3.02
CA TYR A 83 -8.45 8.30 -3.12
C TYR A 83 -7.20 8.31 -2.23
N LYS A 84 -6.48 9.44 -2.19
CA LYS A 84 -5.33 9.62 -1.31
C LYS A 84 -5.72 9.56 0.17
N VAL A 85 -6.77 10.28 0.56
CA VAL A 85 -7.28 10.27 1.94
C VAL A 85 -7.71 8.86 2.37
N LEU A 86 -8.32 8.07 1.49
CA LEU A 86 -8.68 6.69 1.80
C LEU A 86 -7.45 5.79 2.03
N ASN A 87 -6.36 6.00 1.29
CA ASN A 87 -5.09 5.32 1.57
C ASN A 87 -4.51 5.78 2.93
N ASP A 88 -4.59 7.08 3.24
CA ASP A 88 -4.13 7.63 4.52
C ASP A 88 -4.92 7.09 5.71
N GLU A 89 -6.24 6.88 5.57
CA GLU A 89 -7.08 6.29 6.62
C GLU A 89 -6.73 4.82 6.89
N VAL A 90 -6.42 4.04 5.86
CA VAL A 90 -5.90 2.68 6.04
C VAL A 90 -4.53 2.73 6.72
N ALA A 91 -3.64 3.61 6.27
CA ALA A 91 -2.32 3.80 6.87
C ALA A 91 -2.40 4.19 8.36
N TYR A 92 -3.32 5.07 8.72
CA TYR A 92 -3.56 5.48 10.10
C TYR A 92 -3.89 4.28 10.99
N HIS A 93 -4.83 3.43 10.58
CA HIS A 93 -5.19 2.26 11.37
C HIS A 93 -4.09 1.19 11.37
N ALA A 94 -3.38 0.99 10.25
CA ALA A 94 -2.24 0.08 10.20
C ALA A 94 -1.11 0.50 11.15
N ALA A 95 -0.80 1.79 11.25
CA ALA A 95 0.19 2.32 12.20
C ALA A 95 -0.25 2.13 13.66
N ASN A 96 -1.54 2.30 13.96
CA ASN A 96 -2.06 2.05 15.32
C ASN A 96 -2.04 0.55 15.68
N ILE A 97 -2.26 -0.35 14.72
CA ILE A 97 -2.10 -1.80 14.92
C ILE A 97 -0.66 -2.13 15.30
N ASP A 98 0.33 -1.58 14.57
CA ASP A 98 1.75 -1.77 14.88
C ASP A 98 2.13 -1.22 16.26
N ALA A 99 1.65 -0.02 16.62
CA ALA A 99 1.88 0.57 17.93
C ALA A 99 1.26 -0.28 19.06
N ALA A 100 0.04 -0.76 18.88
CA ALA A 100 -0.65 -1.63 19.85
C ALA A 100 0.06 -3.00 19.97
N ALA A 101 0.55 -3.57 18.88
CA ALA A 101 1.34 -4.80 18.89
C ALA A 101 2.60 -4.65 19.76
N LYS A 102 3.32 -3.54 19.61
CA LYS A 102 4.52 -3.22 20.37
C LYS A 102 4.24 -2.99 21.85
N ALA A 103 3.04 -2.48 22.17
CA ALA A 103 2.55 -2.34 23.54
C ALA A 103 1.98 -3.65 24.14
N ASN A 104 1.88 -4.72 23.34
CA ASN A 104 1.14 -5.95 23.68
C ASN A 104 -0.33 -5.69 24.07
N ASP A 105 -0.96 -4.70 23.44
CA ASP A 105 -2.36 -4.34 23.63
C ASP A 105 -3.24 -5.01 22.56
N LEU A 106 -3.68 -6.23 22.84
CA LEU A 106 -4.50 -7.00 21.89
C LEU A 106 -5.89 -6.39 21.69
N GLU A 107 -6.49 -5.78 22.72
CA GLU A 107 -7.80 -5.15 22.58
C GLU A 107 -7.75 -4.00 21.59
N GLU A 108 -6.71 -3.17 21.67
CA GLU A 108 -6.51 -2.07 20.72
C GLU A 108 -6.17 -2.61 19.32
N VAL A 109 -5.37 -3.68 19.20
CA VAL A 109 -5.15 -4.37 17.91
C VAL A 109 -6.47 -4.81 17.28
N GLN A 110 -7.38 -5.41 18.05
CA GLN A 110 -8.68 -5.88 17.55
C GLN A 110 -9.57 -4.72 17.06
N VAL A 111 -9.63 -3.63 17.83
CA VAL A 111 -10.42 -2.45 17.49
C VAL A 111 -9.87 -1.78 16.23
N GLN A 112 -8.55 -1.59 16.16
CA GLN A 112 -7.91 -0.93 15.02
C GLN A 112 -7.95 -1.80 13.77
N PHE A 113 -7.83 -3.13 13.88
CA PHE A 113 -8.02 -4.04 12.75
C PHE A 113 -9.45 -3.97 12.18
N ARG A 114 -10.47 -3.88 13.04
CA ARG A 114 -11.86 -3.68 12.60
C ARG A 114 -12.03 -2.35 11.86
N ARG A 115 -11.42 -1.27 12.35
CA ARG A 115 -11.48 0.06 11.72
C ARG A 115 -10.72 0.10 10.39
N MET A 116 -9.54 -0.52 10.32
CA MET A 116 -8.78 -0.70 9.09
C MET A 116 -9.58 -1.46 8.04
N THR A 117 -10.26 -2.55 8.44
CA THR A 117 -11.15 -3.32 7.56
C THR A 117 -12.27 -2.46 6.95
N ILE A 118 -12.81 -1.51 7.72
CA ILE A 118 -13.80 -0.55 7.23
C ILE A 118 -13.16 0.42 6.24
N ALA A 119 -11.97 0.96 6.53
CA ALA A 119 -11.24 1.84 5.64
C ALA A 119 -10.94 1.17 4.27
N CYS A 120 -10.49 -0.09 4.26
CA CYS A 120 -10.31 -0.86 3.02
C CYS A 120 -11.64 -0.94 2.23
N ARG A 121 -12.74 -1.30 2.91
CA ARG A 121 -14.06 -1.42 2.30
C ARG A 121 -14.63 -0.10 1.80
N ASN A 122 -14.29 1.03 2.42
CA ASN A 122 -14.73 2.34 1.95
C ASN A 122 -14.20 2.61 0.55
N CYS A 123 -12.90 2.39 0.31
CA CYS A 123 -12.31 2.52 -1.02
C CYS A 123 -12.95 1.55 -2.03
N HIS A 124 -13.13 0.28 -1.66
CA HIS A 124 -13.78 -0.71 -2.53
C HIS A 124 -15.21 -0.30 -2.91
N LYS A 125 -16.01 0.21 -1.98
CA LYS A 125 -17.39 0.62 -2.25
C LYS A 125 -17.49 1.89 -3.09
N ILE A 126 -16.55 2.82 -2.95
CA ILE A 126 -16.56 4.10 -3.68
C ILE A 126 -16.03 3.91 -5.10
N TYR A 127 -14.92 3.18 -5.27
CA TYR A 127 -14.21 3.10 -6.56
C TYR A 127 -14.46 1.80 -7.33
N LYS A 128 -15.07 0.79 -6.70
CA LYS A 128 -15.39 -0.53 -7.29
C LYS A 128 -16.78 -1.01 -6.85
N THR A 129 -17.75 -0.09 -6.84
CA THR A 129 -19.10 -0.26 -6.27
C THR A 129 -19.84 -1.51 -6.73
N GLU A 130 -19.74 -1.85 -8.02
CA GLU A 130 -20.48 -2.96 -8.63
C GLU A 130 -19.72 -4.30 -8.58
N GLN A 131 -18.49 -4.30 -8.06
CA GLN A 131 -17.66 -5.49 -7.96
C GLN A 131 -17.67 -6.03 -6.52
N ARG A 132 -17.99 -7.32 -6.36
CA ARG A 132 -17.85 -7.99 -5.07
C ARG A 132 -16.37 -8.17 -4.75
N LEU A 133 -15.84 -7.34 -3.86
CA LEU A 133 -14.47 -7.42 -3.35
C LEU A 133 -14.44 -7.93 -1.91
N VAL A 134 -13.31 -8.56 -1.55
CA VAL A 134 -12.98 -8.92 -0.17
C VAL A 134 -12.49 -7.69 0.60
N PRO A 135 -12.54 -7.70 1.95
CA PRO A 135 -11.90 -6.65 2.77
C PRO A 135 -10.41 -6.53 2.50
#